data_AF-A0A504YDG6-F1
#
_entry.id   AF-A0A504YDG6-F1
#
_cell.length_a   1.000
_cell.length_b   1.000
_cell.length_c   1.000
_cell.angle_alpha   90.00
_cell.angle_beta   90.00
_cell.angle_gamma   90.00
#
_symmetry.space_group_name_H-M   'P 1'
#
loop_
_entity.id
_entity.type
_entity.pdbx_description
1 polymer ?
#
loop_
_entity_poly.entity_id
_entity_poly.type
_entity_poly.pdbx_seq_one_letter_code
_entity_poly.pdbx_strand_id
1 'polypeptide(L)'
;MFLTKNTPNLSQTNGSELFETLTQNTTYAYLYDGLKKYFLQWYLPLVIALGFLGSAFCLVFLTRSHIFPKNLRIWLISICIGDFLILAMEGVWMMLKVWYGFDIRDVNDALCVLHITFSNYMFYWSAYVQCFVSMQRCYLVLKPFRVNSRLLSAKNLLLCLLLVSLFLVFPILPYAIYWRVIDGDCDPVNDEIFRLTTVFDLVFWGIIPVLLMTTSTVIIWRNLLQRRNRFNSIGNFKPSTRLKSMDLSTSGNRAASFTSPKRHSVAMCRLQMRSEFNSVFKSVPRSPNNTPYVTPNSSLSVIGLPQFRRDFDIGK
;
A
#
# COMPACT_ATOMS: atom_id res chain seq x y z
N MET A 1 -24.58 -10.15 -12.12
CA MET A 1 -24.02 -11.12 -13.09
C MET A 1 -25.17 -11.96 -13.60
N PHE A 2 -25.69 -11.57 -14.77
CA PHE A 2 -26.93 -12.07 -15.35
C PHE A 2 -26.69 -13.41 -16.06
N LEU A 3 -27.49 -14.43 -15.73
CA LEU A 3 -27.66 -15.59 -16.61
C LEU A 3 -28.64 -15.20 -17.70
N THR A 4 -28.13 -14.89 -18.88
CA THR A 4 -28.94 -14.77 -20.09
C THR A 4 -29.58 -16.12 -20.40
N LYS A 5 -30.92 -16.16 -20.41
CA LYS A 5 -31.70 -17.27 -20.96
C LYS A 5 -31.50 -17.29 -22.48
N ASN A 6 -30.44 -17.94 -22.94
CA ASN A 6 -30.36 -18.38 -24.33
C ASN A 6 -31.29 -19.59 -24.46
N THR A 7 -32.48 -19.39 -25.01
CA THR A 7 -33.32 -20.47 -25.53
C THR A 7 -32.70 -20.99 -26.84
N PRO A 8 -32.16 -22.21 -26.89
CA PRO A 8 -31.72 -22.79 -28.15
C PRO A 8 -32.94 -23.15 -29.01
N ASN A 9 -32.90 -22.74 -30.28
CA ASN A 9 -33.88 -23.13 -31.29
C ASN A 9 -33.96 -24.65 -31.39
N LEU A 10 -35.17 -25.17 -31.20
CA LEU A 10 -35.50 -26.59 -31.28
C LEU A 10 -35.52 -27.01 -32.76
N SER A 11 -34.42 -27.58 -33.25
CA SER A 11 -34.44 -28.46 -34.41
C SER A 11 -33.70 -29.75 -34.08
N GLN A 12 -34.48 -30.78 -33.79
CA GLN A 12 -34.14 -32.20 -33.92
C GLN A 12 -32.78 -32.63 -33.33
N THR A 13 -32.75 -32.80 -32.01
CA THR A 13 -31.67 -33.52 -31.32
C THR A 13 -32.30 -34.65 -30.51
N ASN A 14 -31.72 -35.85 -30.59
CA ASN A 14 -32.22 -37.08 -30.01
C ASN A 14 -32.61 -36.90 -28.52
N GLY A 15 -33.84 -37.31 -28.15
CA GLY A 15 -34.42 -37.03 -26.83
C GLY A 15 -33.65 -37.59 -25.63
N SER A 16 -32.74 -38.55 -25.83
CA SER A 16 -31.86 -39.08 -24.79
C SER A 16 -30.69 -38.15 -24.46
N GLU A 17 -30.07 -37.50 -25.46
CA GLU A 17 -28.95 -36.57 -25.24
C GLU A 17 -29.40 -35.22 -24.67
N LEU A 18 -30.62 -34.77 -25.02
CA LEU A 18 -31.23 -33.57 -24.45
C LEU A 18 -31.56 -33.75 -22.96
N PHE A 19 -32.05 -34.93 -22.56
CA PHE A 19 -32.38 -35.22 -21.17
C PHE A 19 -31.13 -35.30 -20.30
N GLU A 20 -30.05 -35.92 -20.79
CA GLU A 20 -28.78 -36.06 -20.08
C GLU A 20 -28.08 -34.69 -19.88
N THR A 21 -28.10 -33.83 -20.90
CA THR A 21 -27.60 -32.45 -20.81
C THR A 21 -28.45 -31.54 -19.92
N LEU A 22 -29.77 -31.70 -19.87
CA LEU A 22 -30.64 -31.00 -18.92
C LEU A 22 -30.41 -31.45 -17.48
N THR A 23 -30.22 -32.75 -17.24
CA THR A 23 -29.88 -33.28 -15.91
C THR A 23 -28.48 -32.87 -15.46
N GLN A 24 -27.49 -32.81 -16.37
CA GLN A 24 -26.18 -32.25 -16.04
C GLN A 24 -26.27 -30.77 -15.72
N ASN A 25 -26.93 -29.95 -16.56
CA ASN A 25 -27.08 -28.51 -16.31
C ASN A 25 -27.79 -28.21 -14.98
N THR A 26 -28.80 -28.99 -14.61
CA THR A 26 -29.49 -28.84 -13.31
C THR A 26 -28.64 -29.31 -12.14
N THR A 27 -27.84 -30.37 -12.30
CA THR A 27 -26.92 -30.86 -11.25
C THR A 27 -25.78 -29.88 -10.99
N TYR A 28 -25.19 -29.31 -12.05
CA TYR A 28 -24.17 -28.25 -11.92
C TYR A 28 -24.77 -26.98 -11.33
N ALA A 29 -25.96 -26.55 -11.76
CA ALA A 29 -26.64 -25.39 -11.19
C ALA A 29 -26.88 -25.54 -9.67
N TYR A 30 -27.26 -26.73 -9.21
CA TYR A 30 -27.42 -27.02 -7.78
C TYR A 30 -26.10 -26.95 -7.01
N LEU A 31 -25.02 -27.53 -7.56
CA LEU A 31 -23.69 -27.48 -6.93
C LEU A 31 -23.20 -26.02 -6.82
N TYR A 32 -23.35 -25.23 -7.88
CA TYR A 32 -22.98 -23.82 -7.89
C TYR A 32 -23.82 -23.00 -6.89
N ASP A 33 -25.12 -23.26 -6.78
CA ASP A 33 -25.98 -22.55 -5.83
C ASP A 33 -25.64 -22.90 -4.37
N GLY A 34 -25.37 -24.18 -4.09
CA GLY A 34 -24.92 -24.63 -2.77
C GLY A 34 -23.55 -24.06 -2.37
N LEU A 35 -22.58 -24.05 -3.29
CA LEU A 35 -21.24 -23.51 -3.05
C LEU A 35 -21.28 -21.99 -2.89
N LYS A 36 -22.09 -21.30 -3.70
CA LYS A 36 -22.36 -19.87 -3.59
C LYS A 36 -22.97 -19.54 -2.23
N LYS A 37 -24.00 -20.26 -1.80
CA LYS A 37 -24.62 -20.06 -0.47
C LYS A 37 -23.61 -20.29 0.65
N TYR A 38 -22.84 -21.37 0.61
CA TYR A 38 -21.84 -21.64 1.66
C TYR A 38 -20.76 -20.55 1.72
N PHE A 39 -20.20 -20.14 0.57
CA PHE A 39 -19.18 -19.11 0.50
C PHE A 39 -19.72 -17.74 0.93
N LEU A 40 -20.89 -17.33 0.43
CA LEU A 40 -21.46 -16.04 0.79
C LEU A 40 -21.95 -16.00 2.25
N GLN A 41 -22.39 -17.12 2.81
CA GLN A 41 -22.97 -17.14 4.16
C GLN A 41 -21.92 -17.29 5.26
N TRP A 42 -20.85 -18.07 5.05
CA TRP A 42 -19.83 -18.33 6.07
C TRP A 42 -18.49 -17.65 5.83
N TYR A 43 -18.02 -17.60 4.57
CA TYR A 43 -16.72 -17.00 4.27
C TYR A 43 -16.77 -15.47 4.31
N LEU A 44 -17.84 -14.87 3.77
CA LEU A 44 -18.03 -13.41 3.79
C LEU A 44 -17.98 -12.80 5.21
N PRO A 45 -18.76 -13.25 6.22
CA PRO A 45 -18.70 -12.68 7.56
C PRO A 45 -17.35 -12.90 8.23
N LEU A 46 -16.67 -14.02 7.95
CA LEU A 46 -15.33 -14.29 8.48
C LEU A 46 -14.31 -13.30 7.92
N VAL A 47 -14.35 -13.03 6.61
CA VAL A 47 -13.48 -12.02 5.97
C VAL A 47 -13.77 -10.63 6.50
N ILE A 48 -15.04 -10.26 6.66
CA ILE A 48 -15.42 -8.96 7.22
C ILE A 48 -14.94 -8.84 8.67
N ALA A 49 -15.17 -9.84 9.51
CA ALA A 49 -14.76 -9.82 10.92
C ALA A 49 -13.23 -9.74 11.07
N LEU A 50 -12.48 -10.59 10.37
CA LEU A 50 -11.02 -10.57 10.41
C LEU A 50 -10.45 -9.29 9.81
N GLY A 51 -11.02 -8.81 8.69
CA GLY A 51 -10.61 -7.58 8.05
C GLY A 51 -10.87 -6.36 8.94
N PHE A 52 -12.04 -6.27 9.57
CA PHE A 52 -12.39 -5.17 10.46
C PHE A 52 -11.52 -5.14 11.71
N LEU A 53 -11.36 -6.29 12.38
CA LEU A 53 -10.49 -6.42 13.55
C LEU A 53 -9.02 -6.16 13.20
N GLY A 54 -8.55 -6.68 12.06
CA GLY A 54 -7.19 -6.48 11.57
C GLY A 54 -6.89 -5.03 11.23
N SER A 55 -7.78 -4.36 10.49
CA SER A 55 -7.63 -2.94 10.12
C SER A 55 -7.72 -2.03 11.34
N ALA A 56 -8.66 -2.29 12.27
CA ALA A 56 -8.76 -1.53 13.51
C ALA A 56 -7.51 -1.70 14.40
N PHE A 57 -7.03 -2.94 14.57
CA PHE A 57 -5.80 -3.22 15.30
C PHE A 57 -4.60 -2.52 14.65
N CYS A 58 -4.47 -2.60 13.32
CA CYS A 58 -3.40 -1.95 12.58
C CYS A 58 -3.45 -0.42 12.74
N LEU A 59 -4.64 0.18 12.69
CA LEU A 59 -4.83 1.62 12.89
C LEU A 59 -4.40 2.06 14.30
N VAL A 60 -4.82 1.33 15.34
CA VAL A 60 -4.41 1.59 16.74
C VAL A 60 -2.91 1.40 16.92
N PHE A 61 -2.35 0.35 16.32
CA PHE A 61 -0.91 0.08 16.39
C PHE A 61 -0.09 1.15 15.69
N LEU A 62 -0.48 1.59 14.49
CA LEU A 62 0.23 2.61 13.72
C LEU A 62 0.14 4.00 14.34
N THR A 63 -0.99 4.34 14.96
CA THR A 63 -1.15 5.63 15.66
C THR A 63 -0.31 5.69 16.94
N ARG A 64 -0.17 4.57 17.67
CA ARG A 64 0.63 4.51 18.91
C ARG A 64 2.12 4.21 18.71
N SER A 65 2.49 3.46 17.67
CA SER A 65 3.88 3.02 17.48
C SER A 65 4.77 4.12 16.91
N HIS A 66 5.95 4.31 17.50
CA HIS A 66 6.99 5.19 16.95
C HIS A 66 8.00 4.46 16.05
N ILE A 67 7.76 3.18 15.76
CA ILE A 67 8.70 2.30 15.02
C ILE A 67 8.89 2.78 13.58
N PHE A 68 7.83 3.30 12.95
CA PHE A 68 7.87 3.73 11.55
C PHE A 68 8.23 5.21 11.40
N PRO A 69 9.02 5.57 10.36
CA PRO A 69 9.26 6.96 10.03
C PRO A 69 7.93 7.66 9.71
N LYS A 70 7.78 8.91 10.15
CA LYS A 70 6.53 9.70 10.06
C LYS A 70 5.91 9.66 8.66
N ASN A 71 6.73 9.75 7.63
CA ASN A 71 6.31 9.77 6.23
C ASN A 71 5.65 8.46 5.80
N LEU A 72 6.22 7.31 6.17
CA LEU A 72 5.64 6.00 5.87
C LEU A 72 4.38 5.76 6.70
N ARG A 73 4.37 6.24 7.94
CA ARG A 73 3.24 6.08 8.86
C ARG A 73 1.96 6.75 8.32
N ILE A 74 2.06 7.96 7.76
CA ILE A 74 0.90 8.68 7.18
C ILE A 74 0.23 7.82 6.10
N TRP A 75 1.03 7.24 5.19
CA TRP A 75 0.48 6.39 4.15
C TRP A 75 -0.13 5.10 4.68
N LEU A 76 0.53 4.43 5.62
CA LEU A 76 0.01 3.19 6.20
C LEU A 76 -1.32 3.43 6.94
N ILE A 77 -1.43 4.55 7.66
CA ILE A 77 -2.69 4.96 8.30
C ILE A 77 -3.76 5.22 7.23
N SER A 78 -3.43 5.92 6.14
CA SER A 78 -4.36 6.19 5.03
C SER A 78 -4.90 4.89 4.40
N ILE A 79 -4.04 3.89 4.18
CA ILE A 79 -4.46 2.57 3.68
C ILE A 79 -5.39 1.88 4.68
N CYS A 80 -5.04 1.85 5.97
CA CYS A 80 -5.88 1.21 6.98
C CYS A 80 -7.26 1.87 7.12
N ILE A 81 -7.34 3.20 6.99
CA ILE A 81 -8.61 3.93 6.96
C ILE A 81 -9.41 3.54 5.71
N GLY A 82 -8.77 3.52 4.53
CA GLY A 82 -9.42 3.10 3.28
C GLY A 82 -9.98 1.68 3.36
N ASP A 83 -9.17 0.72 3.77
CA ASP A 83 -9.57 -0.69 3.88
C ASP A 83 -10.67 -0.88 4.93
N PHE A 84 -10.61 -0.16 6.05
CA PHE A 84 -11.68 -0.15 7.05
C PHE A 84 -12.99 0.39 6.48
N LEU A 85 -12.96 1.51 5.76
CA LEU A 85 -14.16 2.12 5.17
C LEU A 85 -14.75 1.27 4.04
N ILE A 86 -13.91 0.64 3.22
CA ILE A 86 -14.36 -0.32 2.20
C ILE A 86 -15.10 -1.48 2.88
N LEU A 87 -14.52 -2.11 3.90
CA LEU A 87 -15.18 -3.20 4.62
C LEU A 87 -16.46 -2.76 5.33
N ALA A 88 -16.46 -1.55 5.91
CA ALA A 88 -17.61 -1.00 6.61
C ALA A 88 -18.78 -0.69 5.65
N MET A 89 -18.51 -0.23 4.43
CA MET A 89 -19.54 0.09 3.44
C MET A 89 -19.91 -1.17 2.65
N GLU A 90 -18.99 -1.68 1.83
CA GLU A 90 -19.23 -2.77 0.89
C GLU A 90 -19.39 -4.12 1.58
N GLY A 91 -18.59 -4.38 2.61
CA GLY A 91 -18.68 -5.63 3.37
C GLY A 91 -20.01 -5.75 4.09
N VAL A 92 -20.40 -4.71 4.84
CA VAL A 92 -21.67 -4.70 5.59
C VAL A 92 -22.87 -4.72 4.64
N TRP A 93 -22.83 -3.95 3.56
CA TRP A 93 -23.88 -3.96 2.53
C TRP A 93 -24.05 -5.36 1.90
N MET A 94 -22.96 -5.99 1.47
CA MET A 94 -23.01 -7.34 0.89
C MET A 94 -23.54 -8.35 1.92
N MET A 95 -23.17 -8.22 3.19
CA MET A 95 -23.68 -9.09 4.26
C MET A 95 -25.20 -8.91 4.46
N LEU A 96 -25.70 -7.68 4.47
CA LEU A 96 -27.13 -7.39 4.56
C LEU A 96 -27.90 -8.00 3.38
N LYS A 97 -27.37 -7.86 2.16
CA LYS A 97 -27.98 -8.42 0.95
C LYS A 97 -28.05 -9.95 0.99
N VAL A 98 -27.00 -10.62 1.49
CA VAL A 98 -26.95 -12.08 1.56
C VAL A 98 -27.80 -12.65 2.69
N TRP A 99 -27.74 -12.05 3.88
CA TRP A 99 -28.39 -12.62 5.07
C TRP A 99 -29.86 -12.25 5.18
N TYR A 100 -30.22 -11.03 4.81
CA TYR A 100 -31.57 -10.50 5.00
C TYR A 100 -32.29 -10.25 3.66
N GLY A 101 -31.63 -10.47 2.52
CA GLY A 101 -32.20 -10.15 1.21
C GLY A 101 -32.44 -8.64 1.01
N PHE A 102 -31.78 -7.81 1.82
CA PHE A 102 -32.02 -6.37 1.87
C PHE A 102 -30.83 -5.61 1.27
N ASP A 103 -31.09 -4.80 0.25
CA ASP A 103 -30.10 -3.93 -0.38
C ASP A 103 -30.40 -2.47 -0.01
N ILE A 104 -29.49 -1.85 0.75
CA ILE A 104 -29.63 -0.46 1.22
C ILE A 104 -29.75 0.53 0.05
N ARG A 105 -29.19 0.18 -1.11
CA ARG A 105 -29.15 1.07 -2.28
C ARG A 105 -30.52 1.22 -2.91
N ASP A 106 -31.40 0.24 -2.73
CA ASP A 106 -32.70 0.18 -3.37
C ASP A 106 -33.78 0.99 -2.62
N VAL A 107 -33.42 1.53 -1.45
CA VAL A 107 -34.35 2.30 -0.59
C VAL A 107 -34.68 3.68 -1.18
N ASN A 108 -33.69 4.37 -1.75
CA ASN A 108 -33.85 5.73 -2.25
C ASN A 108 -32.72 6.06 -3.24
N ASP A 109 -33.01 6.84 -4.27
CA ASP A 109 -32.05 7.42 -5.23
C ASP A 109 -30.84 8.04 -4.53
N ALA A 110 -31.07 8.83 -3.48
CA ALA A 110 -29.99 9.49 -2.75
C ALA A 110 -29.03 8.47 -2.10
N LEU A 111 -29.57 7.37 -1.54
CA LEU A 111 -28.76 6.32 -0.93
C LEU A 111 -28.05 5.45 -1.97
N CYS A 112 -28.73 5.12 -3.08
CA CYS A 112 -28.12 4.48 -4.25
C CYS A 112 -26.88 5.26 -4.72
N VAL A 113 -27.08 6.54 -5.06
CA VAL A 113 -26.05 7.43 -5.58
C VAL A 113 -24.93 7.62 -4.58
N LEU A 114 -25.25 7.92 -3.31
CA LEU A 114 -24.24 8.14 -2.27
C LEU A 114 -23.42 6.88 -2.04
N HIS A 115 -24.07 5.73 -1.87
CA HIS A 115 -23.38 4.47 -1.60
C HIS A 115 -22.48 4.09 -2.76
N ILE A 116 -22.99 4.07 -3.99
CA ILE A 116 -22.20 3.63 -5.16
C ILE A 116 -21.06 4.59 -5.47
N THR A 117 -21.28 5.90 -5.35
CA THR A 117 -20.23 6.89 -5.59
C THR A 117 -19.14 6.81 -4.52
N PHE A 118 -19.53 6.72 -3.26
CA PHE A 118 -18.59 6.73 -2.13
C PHE A 118 -17.79 5.43 -2.01
N SER A 119 -18.45 4.27 -2.19
CA SER A 119 -17.77 2.96 -2.18
C SER A 119 -16.72 2.85 -3.29
N ASN A 120 -17.10 3.18 -4.53
CA ASN A 120 -16.16 3.20 -5.65
C ASN A 120 -15.03 4.21 -5.39
N TYR A 121 -15.34 5.42 -4.90
CA TYR A 121 -14.30 6.36 -4.52
C TYR A 121 -13.29 5.76 -3.53
N MET A 122 -13.74 5.04 -2.51
CA MET A 122 -12.86 4.41 -1.52
C MET A 122 -11.99 3.29 -2.12
N PHE A 123 -12.53 2.50 -3.05
CA PHE A 123 -11.77 1.50 -3.80
C PHE A 123 -10.63 2.13 -4.61
N TYR A 124 -10.94 3.20 -5.35
CA TYR A 124 -9.95 3.97 -6.09
C TYR A 124 -8.92 4.60 -5.15
N TRP A 125 -9.37 5.23 -4.07
CA TRP A 125 -8.50 5.81 -3.07
C TRP A 125 -7.50 4.80 -2.51
N SER A 126 -7.97 3.64 -2.03
CA SER A 126 -7.08 2.61 -1.46
C SER A 126 -6.06 2.11 -2.50
N ALA A 127 -6.50 1.79 -3.73
CA ALA A 127 -5.61 1.31 -4.80
C ALA A 127 -4.50 2.31 -5.15
N TYR A 128 -4.84 3.59 -5.28
CA TYR A 128 -3.85 4.62 -5.63
C TYR A 128 -2.93 4.97 -4.45
N VAL A 129 -3.45 5.04 -3.21
CA VAL A 129 -2.61 5.22 -2.02
C VAL A 129 -1.59 4.09 -1.89
N GLN A 130 -1.98 2.83 -2.16
CA GLN A 130 -1.05 1.70 -2.23
C GLN A 130 0.00 1.87 -3.34
N CYS A 131 -0.40 2.35 -4.53
CA CYS A 131 0.54 2.69 -5.61
C CYS A 131 1.58 3.72 -5.19
N PHE A 132 1.15 4.82 -4.57
CA PHE A 132 2.07 5.88 -4.13
C PHE A 132 3.05 5.39 -3.07
N VAL A 133 2.60 4.53 -2.14
CA VAL A 133 3.51 3.87 -1.18
C VAL A 133 4.55 3.02 -1.90
N SER A 134 4.13 2.24 -2.89
CA SER A 134 5.03 1.39 -3.68
C SER A 134 6.06 2.24 -4.43
N MET A 135 5.62 3.33 -5.07
CA MET A 135 6.50 4.28 -5.76
C MET A 135 7.46 4.98 -4.81
N GLN A 136 7.01 5.42 -3.63
CA GLN A 136 7.87 6.02 -2.62
C GLN A 136 8.95 5.04 -2.15
N ARG A 137 8.58 3.78 -1.89
CA ARG A 137 9.54 2.73 -1.52
C ARG A 137 10.54 2.47 -2.65
N CYS A 138 10.07 2.43 -3.89
CA CYS A 138 10.93 2.29 -5.08
C CYS A 138 11.93 3.46 -5.18
N TYR A 139 11.47 4.70 -5.01
CA TYR A 139 12.33 5.89 -5.03
C TYR A 139 13.42 5.84 -3.94
N LEU A 140 13.06 5.47 -2.72
CA LEU A 140 14.01 5.33 -1.60
C LEU A 140 15.06 4.25 -1.85
N VAL A 141 14.67 3.13 -2.49
CA VAL A 141 15.59 2.05 -2.86
C VAL A 141 16.50 2.47 -4.02
N LEU A 142 16.01 3.22 -5.00
CA LEU A 142 16.84 3.64 -6.14
C LEU A 142 17.86 4.72 -5.76
N LYS A 143 17.49 5.67 -4.89
CA LYS A 143 18.31 6.85 -4.59
C LYS A 143 18.45 7.10 -3.07
N PRO A 144 19.14 6.22 -2.32
CA PRO A 144 19.23 6.32 -0.86
C PRO A 144 19.90 7.61 -0.36
N PHE A 145 20.83 8.19 -1.14
CA PHE A 145 21.61 9.38 -0.74
C PHE A 145 21.08 10.71 -1.32
N ARG A 146 20.13 10.67 -2.25
CA ARG A 146 19.53 11.88 -2.87
C ARG A 146 18.12 12.14 -2.37
N VAL A 147 17.71 11.51 -1.28
CA VAL A 147 16.38 11.71 -0.71
C VAL A 147 16.31 13.13 -0.17
N ASN A 148 15.71 14.02 -0.96
CA ASN A 148 15.48 15.39 -0.53
C ASN A 148 14.45 15.36 0.61
N SER A 149 14.90 15.66 1.83
CA SER A 149 14.07 15.67 3.03
C SER A 149 12.86 16.60 2.90
N ARG A 150 12.93 17.62 2.03
CA ARG A 150 11.79 18.50 1.71
C ARG A 150 10.70 17.78 0.93
N LEU A 151 11.02 16.94 -0.06
CA LEU A 151 10.02 16.26 -0.89
C LEU A 151 9.22 15.25 -0.08
N LEU A 152 9.88 14.53 0.83
CA LEU A 152 9.25 13.62 1.77
C LEU A 152 8.74 14.33 3.04
N SER A 153 8.54 15.66 3.02
CA SER A 153 7.92 16.35 4.15
C SER A 153 6.46 15.90 4.31
N ALA A 154 6.00 15.72 5.55
CA ALA A 154 4.62 15.35 5.86
C ALA A 154 3.59 16.29 5.20
N LYS A 155 3.90 17.59 5.11
CA LYS A 155 3.03 18.57 4.44
C LYS A 155 2.87 18.28 2.94
N ASN A 156 3.95 17.92 2.26
CA ASN A 156 3.94 17.61 0.84
C ASN A 156 3.24 16.29 0.56
N LEU A 157 3.38 15.32 1.47
CA LEU A 157 2.64 14.05 1.39
C LEU A 157 1.14 14.26 1.58
N LEU A 158 0.73 15.11 2.53
CA LEU A 158 -0.67 15.47 2.73
C LEU A 158 -1.24 16.22 1.51
N LEU A 159 -0.46 17.15 0.95
CA LEU A 159 -0.83 17.85 -0.28
C LEU A 159 -0.97 16.87 -1.46
N CYS A 160 -0.03 15.93 -1.60
CA CYS A 160 -0.09 14.89 -2.63
C CYS A 160 -1.34 14.01 -2.46
N LEU A 161 -1.65 13.59 -1.24
CA LEU A 161 -2.88 12.85 -0.91
C LEU A 161 -4.13 13.65 -1.31
N LEU A 162 -4.16 14.96 -1.01
CA LEU A 162 -5.29 15.82 -1.39
C LEU A 162 -5.42 15.96 -2.91
N LEU A 163 -4.31 16.13 -3.63
CA LEU A 163 -4.35 16.24 -5.09
C LEU A 163 -4.81 14.93 -5.75
N VAL A 164 -4.35 13.79 -5.23
CA VAL A 164 -4.80 12.47 -5.67
C VAL A 164 -6.28 12.29 -5.36
N SER A 165 -6.72 12.67 -4.16
CA SER A 165 -8.11 12.64 -3.71
C SER A 165 -9.01 13.40 -4.69
N LEU A 166 -8.58 14.59 -5.10
CA LEU A 166 -9.30 15.43 -6.05
C LEU A 166 -9.31 14.85 -7.47
N PHE A 167 -8.17 14.34 -7.94
CA PHE A 167 -8.07 13.76 -9.29
C PHE A 167 -8.93 12.50 -9.43
N LEU A 168 -9.06 11.72 -8.36
CA LEU A 168 -9.93 10.53 -8.32
C LEU A 168 -11.42 10.84 -8.30
N VAL A 169 -11.84 12.10 -8.19
CA VAL A 169 -13.26 12.46 -8.36
C VAL A 169 -13.68 12.34 -9.83
N PHE A 170 -12.78 12.65 -10.77
CA PHE A 170 -13.06 12.54 -12.21
C PHE A 170 -13.53 11.14 -12.64
N PRO A 171 -12.80 10.04 -12.31
CA PRO A 171 -13.22 8.71 -12.68
C PRO A 171 -14.54 8.25 -12.00
N ILE A 172 -14.89 8.87 -10.87
CA ILE A 172 -16.08 8.52 -10.08
C ILE A 172 -17.33 9.28 -10.50
N LEU A 173 -17.16 10.43 -11.17
CA LEU A 173 -18.26 11.31 -11.58
C LEU A 173 -19.40 10.61 -12.34
N PRO A 174 -19.15 9.63 -13.25
CA PRO A 174 -20.22 8.91 -13.93
C PRO A 174 -21.19 8.20 -12.97
N TYR A 175 -20.69 7.66 -11.85
CA TYR A 175 -21.51 7.00 -10.82
C TYR A 175 -22.51 7.98 -10.19
N ALA A 176 -22.08 9.21 -9.90
CA ALA A 176 -22.95 10.21 -9.30
C ALA A 176 -24.08 10.66 -10.23
N ILE A 177 -23.78 10.73 -11.54
CA ILE A 177 -24.69 11.30 -12.54
C ILE A 177 -25.70 10.25 -13.04
N TYR A 178 -25.24 9.03 -13.34
CA TYR A 178 -26.01 8.08 -14.15
C TYR A 178 -26.65 6.93 -13.38
N TRP A 179 -26.40 6.77 -12.08
CA TRP A 179 -27.07 5.74 -11.27
C TRP A 179 -28.31 6.27 -10.58
N ARG A 180 -29.41 5.51 -10.66
CA ARG A 180 -30.69 5.82 -10.02
C ARG A 180 -31.37 4.51 -9.62
N VAL A 181 -32.39 4.58 -8.79
CA VAL A 181 -33.25 3.43 -8.50
C VAL A 181 -34.27 3.31 -9.62
N ILE A 182 -34.18 2.24 -10.41
CA ILE A 182 -35.08 1.93 -11.54
C ILE A 182 -35.69 0.55 -11.24
N ASP A 183 -37.01 0.45 -11.28
CA ASP A 183 -37.74 -0.81 -10.99
C ASP A 183 -37.42 -1.45 -9.63
N GLY A 184 -37.01 -0.63 -8.65
CA GLY A 184 -36.66 -1.09 -7.30
C GLY A 184 -35.22 -1.60 -7.16
N ASP A 185 -34.37 -1.46 -8.18
CA ASP A 185 -32.95 -1.79 -8.14
C ASP A 185 -32.10 -0.54 -8.48
N CYS A 186 -30.98 -0.37 -7.76
CA CYS A 186 -30.00 0.70 -8.03
C CYS A 186 -29.14 0.37 -9.27
N ASP A 187 -29.56 0.87 -10.43
CA ASP A 187 -28.99 0.55 -11.74
C ASP A 187 -28.64 1.81 -12.57
N PRO A 188 -27.75 1.68 -13.56
CA PRO A 188 -27.43 2.78 -14.47
C PRO A 188 -28.60 3.05 -15.43
N VAL A 189 -28.81 4.32 -15.77
CA VAL A 189 -29.89 4.75 -16.68
C VAL A 189 -29.79 4.14 -18.09
N ASN A 190 -28.60 3.73 -18.53
CA ASN A 190 -28.39 3.14 -19.85
C ASN A 190 -27.28 2.07 -19.82
N ASP A 191 -27.51 0.93 -20.49
CA ASP A 191 -26.56 -0.17 -20.66
C ASP A 191 -25.24 0.26 -21.33
N GLU A 192 -25.27 1.22 -22.24
CA GLU A 192 -24.04 1.74 -22.86
C GLU A 192 -23.13 2.43 -21.84
N ILE A 193 -23.74 3.16 -20.90
CA ILE A 193 -23.03 3.83 -19.81
C ILE A 193 -22.45 2.79 -18.87
N PHE A 194 -23.18 1.71 -18.57
CA PHE A 194 -22.67 0.59 -17.79
C PHE A 194 -21.42 -0.04 -18.44
N ARG A 195 -21.45 -0.28 -19.75
CA ARG A 195 -20.29 -0.82 -20.48
C ARG A 195 -19.10 0.12 -20.45
N LEU A 196 -19.33 1.42 -20.72
CA LEU A 196 -18.28 2.42 -20.72
C LEU A 196 -17.62 2.57 -19.35
N THR A 197 -18.42 2.69 -18.29
CA THR A 197 -17.95 2.79 -16.90
C THR A 197 -17.19 1.54 -16.47
N THR A 198 -17.66 0.35 -16.84
CA THR A 198 -16.95 -0.91 -16.56
C THR A 198 -15.57 -0.96 -17.22
N VAL A 199 -15.46 -0.56 -18.50
CA VAL A 199 -14.16 -0.50 -19.21
C VAL A 199 -13.24 0.51 -18.54
N PHE A 200 -13.79 1.67 -18.19
CA PHE A 200 -13.06 2.73 -17.55
C PHE A 200 -12.55 2.30 -16.15
N ASP A 201 -13.37 1.64 -15.35
CA ASP A 201 -12.97 1.04 -14.07
C ASP A 201 -11.88 -0.02 -14.23
N LEU A 202 -12.02 -0.91 -15.21
CA LEU A 202 -10.99 -1.91 -15.49
C LEU A 202 -9.63 -1.25 -15.75
N VAL A 203 -9.60 -0.11 -16.45
CA VAL A 203 -8.37 0.61 -16.76
C VAL A 203 -7.84 1.39 -15.55
N PHE A 204 -8.66 2.27 -14.97
CA PHE A 204 -8.21 3.22 -13.94
C PHE A 204 -8.11 2.60 -12.55
N TRP A 205 -9.03 1.72 -12.17
CA TRP A 205 -8.96 1.02 -10.89
C TRP A 205 -8.16 -0.29 -10.99
N GLY A 206 -8.25 -1.01 -12.10
CA GLY A 206 -7.58 -2.30 -12.28
C GLY A 206 -6.15 -2.19 -12.84
N ILE A 207 -6.04 -1.94 -14.14
CA ILE A 207 -4.79 -2.09 -14.89
C ILE A 207 -3.71 -1.11 -14.43
N ILE A 208 -4.03 0.18 -14.31
CA ILE A 208 -3.04 1.20 -13.96
C ILE A 208 -2.42 0.93 -12.58
N PRO A 209 -3.20 0.72 -11.50
CA PRO A 209 -2.64 0.43 -10.19
C PRO A 209 -1.80 -0.85 -10.14
N VAL A 210 -2.28 -1.92 -10.79
CA VAL A 210 -1.54 -3.19 -10.84
C VAL A 210 -0.21 -3.03 -11.57
N LEU A 211 -0.17 -2.33 -12.72
CA LEU A 211 1.07 -2.07 -13.44
C LEU A 211 2.06 -1.22 -12.62
N LEU A 212 1.57 -0.19 -11.92
CA LEU A 212 2.42 0.65 -11.07
C LEU A 212 3.00 -0.12 -9.88
N MET A 213 2.18 -0.94 -9.21
CA MET A 213 2.62 -1.76 -8.08
C MET A 213 3.59 -2.86 -8.50
N THR A 214 3.30 -3.56 -9.61
CA THR A 214 4.15 -4.66 -10.11
C THR A 214 5.50 -4.14 -10.60
N THR A 215 5.53 -3.08 -11.41
CA THR A 215 6.78 -2.47 -11.89
C THR A 215 7.63 -1.96 -10.73
N SER A 216 7.04 -1.27 -9.75
CA SER A 216 7.73 -0.81 -8.55
C SER A 216 8.33 -1.97 -7.75
N THR A 217 7.58 -3.06 -7.58
CA THR A 217 8.02 -4.26 -6.84
C THR A 217 9.18 -4.95 -7.56
N VAL A 218 9.11 -5.09 -8.89
CA VAL A 218 10.18 -5.68 -9.70
C VAL A 218 11.46 -4.84 -9.62
N ILE A 219 11.34 -3.51 -9.66
CA ILE A 219 12.50 -2.60 -9.53
C ILE A 219 13.13 -2.73 -8.14
N ILE A 220 12.31 -2.73 -7.08
CA ILE A 220 12.78 -2.92 -5.70
C ILE A 220 13.52 -4.24 -5.58
N TRP A 221 12.92 -5.34 -6.05
CA TRP A 221 13.50 -6.67 -6.03
C TRP A 221 14.87 -6.72 -6.73
N ARG A 222 14.93 -6.22 -7.98
CA ARG A 222 16.19 -6.18 -8.75
C ARG A 222 17.27 -5.38 -8.04
N ASN A 223 16.93 -4.22 -7.47
CA ASN A 223 17.90 -3.39 -6.77
C ASN A 223 18.40 -4.06 -5.47
N LEU A 224 17.51 -4.70 -4.71
CA LEU A 224 17.87 -5.45 -3.50
C LEU A 224 18.78 -6.64 -3.82
N LEU A 225 18.51 -7.39 -4.90
CA LEU A 225 19.38 -8.46 -5.37
C LEU A 225 20.76 -7.95 -5.80
N GLN A 226 20.81 -6.87 -6.58
CA GLN A 226 22.08 -6.26 -6.99
C GLN A 226 22.90 -5.78 -5.78
N ARG A 227 22.26 -5.27 -4.72
CA ARG A 227 22.94 -4.90 -3.47
C ARG A 227 23.42 -6.14 -2.72
N ARG A 228 22.58 -7.18 -2.58
CA ARG A 228 22.98 -8.45 -1.96
C ARG A 228 24.19 -9.08 -2.67
N ASN A 229 24.28 -8.95 -3.98
CA ASN A 229 25.43 -9.46 -4.73
C ASN A 229 26.71 -8.62 -4.53
N ARG A 230 26.59 -7.34 -4.16
CA ARG A 230 27.72 -6.44 -3.89
C ARG A 230 28.21 -6.46 -2.45
N PHE A 231 27.42 -6.96 -1.51
CA PHE A 231 27.78 -7.02 -0.09
C PHE A 231 27.75 -8.46 0.43
N ASN A 232 28.81 -8.88 1.12
CA ASN A 232 28.84 -10.15 1.85
C ASN A 232 27.80 -10.14 2.99
N SER A 233 27.48 -11.30 3.55
CA SER A 233 26.59 -11.44 4.72
C SER A 233 27.04 -10.62 5.95
N ILE A 234 28.32 -10.23 5.99
CA ILE A 234 28.94 -9.39 7.03
C ILE A 234 28.84 -7.89 6.68
N GLY A 235 28.28 -7.51 5.52
CA GLY A 235 28.19 -6.12 5.05
C GLY A 235 29.44 -5.59 4.37
N ASN A 236 30.46 -6.43 4.15
CA ASN A 236 31.67 -6.04 3.43
C ASN A 236 31.44 -6.04 1.92
N PHE A 237 31.88 -4.98 1.24
CA PHE A 237 31.83 -4.88 -0.22
C PHE A 237 32.63 -6.02 -0.86
N LYS A 238 32.04 -6.78 -1.79
CA LYS A 238 32.76 -7.76 -2.61
C LYS A 238 33.52 -6.99 -3.70
N PRO A 239 34.86 -6.94 -3.68
CA PRO A 239 35.60 -6.38 -4.80
C PRO A 239 35.29 -7.20 -6.06
N SER A 240 34.82 -6.53 -7.11
CA SER A 240 34.50 -7.15 -8.38
C SER A 240 35.75 -7.82 -8.96
N THR A 241 35.65 -9.09 -9.32
CA THR A 241 36.74 -9.92 -9.88
C THR A 241 37.33 -9.38 -11.19
N ARG A 242 36.71 -8.37 -11.82
CA ARG A 242 37.24 -7.71 -13.03
C ARG A 242 38.54 -6.94 -12.84
N LEU A 243 38.93 -6.61 -11.61
CA LEU A 243 40.22 -5.93 -11.38
C LEU A 243 41.40 -6.91 -11.27
N LYS A 244 41.16 -8.23 -11.29
CA LYS A 244 42.22 -9.24 -11.11
C LYS A 244 42.90 -9.69 -12.41
N SER A 245 42.40 -9.28 -13.58
CA SER A 245 42.94 -9.70 -14.88
C SER A 245 43.73 -8.62 -15.62
N MET A 246 43.86 -7.40 -15.07
CA MET A 246 44.69 -6.34 -15.67
C MET A 246 46.13 -6.27 -15.13
N ASP A 247 46.45 -6.98 -14.05
CA ASP A 247 47.80 -7.03 -13.49
C ASP A 247 48.57 -8.32 -13.83
N LEU A 248 48.03 -9.20 -14.67
CA LEU A 248 48.69 -10.46 -15.04
C LEU A 248 49.42 -10.42 -16.39
N SER A 249 49.90 -9.25 -16.81
CA SER A 249 50.74 -9.10 -18.00
C SER A 249 52.02 -8.29 -17.78
N THR A 250 52.40 -7.97 -16.54
CA THR A 250 53.64 -7.24 -16.27
C THR A 250 54.48 -7.90 -15.17
N SER A 251 55.47 -8.66 -15.63
CA SER A 251 56.79 -8.86 -15.03
C SER A 251 56.94 -9.76 -13.79
N GLY A 252 57.56 -10.91 -14.05
CA GLY A 252 58.83 -11.34 -13.46
C GLY A 252 59.30 -10.71 -12.13
N ASN A 253 59.61 -11.62 -11.20
CA ASN A 253 60.62 -11.49 -10.15
C ASN A 253 60.65 -10.16 -9.38
N ARG A 254 59.82 -10.07 -8.34
CA ARG A 254 60.23 -9.51 -7.04
C ARG A 254 59.21 -9.89 -5.97
N ALA A 255 59.67 -10.66 -4.99
CA ALA A 255 58.95 -10.91 -3.74
C ALA A 255 58.82 -9.58 -2.99
N ALA A 256 57.65 -8.95 -3.09
CA ALA A 256 57.26 -7.86 -2.20
C ALA A 256 56.15 -8.39 -1.28
N SER A 257 56.41 -8.36 0.02
CA SER A 257 55.45 -8.74 1.06
C SER A 257 54.20 -7.89 0.95
N PHE A 258 53.09 -8.50 0.52
CA PHE A 258 51.80 -7.85 0.42
C PHE A 258 51.19 -7.72 1.83
N THR A 259 51.40 -6.57 2.46
CA THR A 259 50.71 -6.23 3.70
C THR A 259 49.22 -6.01 3.39
N SER A 260 48.36 -6.69 4.15
CA SER A 260 46.90 -6.65 3.97
C SER A 260 46.39 -5.20 3.94
N PRO A 261 45.38 -4.86 3.14
CA PRO A 261 44.79 -3.52 3.17
C PRO A 261 44.21 -3.26 4.57
N LYS A 262 44.82 -2.29 5.26
CA LYS A 262 44.39 -1.81 6.59
C LYS A 262 42.91 -1.41 6.55
N ARG A 263 42.21 -1.70 7.65
CA ARG A 263 40.80 -1.41 8.00
C ARG A 263 40.36 0.08 7.93
N HIS A 264 41.02 0.93 7.14
CA HIS A 264 40.73 2.37 7.08
C HIS A 264 39.54 2.75 6.17
N SER A 265 39.12 1.90 5.24
CA SER A 265 38.01 2.25 4.32
C SER A 265 36.62 2.20 4.98
N VAL A 266 36.41 1.32 5.96
CA VAL A 266 35.13 1.22 6.68
C VAL A 266 34.97 2.35 7.71
N ALA A 267 36.08 2.81 8.31
CA ALA A 267 36.07 3.96 9.22
C ALA A 267 35.75 5.28 8.49
N MET A 268 36.21 5.44 7.24
CA MET A 268 35.90 6.62 6.41
C MET A 268 34.40 6.76 6.12
N CYS A 269 33.68 5.65 5.90
CA CYS A 269 32.23 5.71 5.67
C CYS A 269 31.43 6.10 6.93
N ARG A 270 31.92 5.74 8.13
CA ARG A 270 31.33 6.17 9.42
C ARG A 270 31.72 7.59 9.82
N LEU A 271 32.93 8.05 9.50
CA LEU A 271 33.40 9.40 9.87
C LEU A 271 32.90 10.49 8.92
N GLN A 272 32.69 10.20 7.64
CA GLN A 272 32.13 11.16 6.69
C GLN A 272 30.65 11.48 6.99
N MET A 273 29.89 10.52 7.55
CA MET A 273 28.56 10.81 8.10
C MET A 273 28.58 11.75 9.32
N ARG A 274 29.70 11.81 10.07
CA ARG A 274 29.81 12.65 11.28
C ARG A 274 30.32 14.06 10.97
N SER A 275 31.13 14.25 9.93
CA SER A 275 31.62 15.60 9.55
C SER A 275 30.58 16.40 8.76
N GLU A 276 29.76 15.77 7.91
CA GLU A 276 28.69 16.48 7.18
C GLU A 276 27.53 16.91 8.10
N PHE A 277 27.27 16.19 9.19
CA PHE A 277 26.29 16.63 10.19
C PHE A 277 26.76 17.89 10.95
N ASN A 278 28.08 18.05 11.14
CA ASN A 278 28.64 19.21 11.84
C ASN A 278 28.84 20.44 10.93
N SER A 279 28.99 20.26 9.61
CA SER A 279 29.10 21.40 8.68
C SER A 279 27.75 22.05 8.38
N VAL A 280 26.64 21.28 8.41
CA VAL A 280 25.27 21.81 8.21
C VAL A 280 24.79 22.66 9.40
N PHE A 281 25.32 22.44 10.61
CA PHE A 281 25.02 23.28 11.79
C PHE A 281 25.91 24.52 11.95
N LYS A 282 26.97 24.68 11.14
CA LYS A 282 27.89 25.83 11.21
C LYS A 282 27.58 26.97 10.23
N SER A 283 26.62 26.81 9.32
CA SER A 283 26.21 27.86 8.39
C SER A 283 24.88 28.52 8.80
N VAL A 284 24.86 29.11 10.00
CA VAL A 284 23.93 30.20 10.31
C VAL A 284 24.78 31.45 10.50
N PRO A 285 24.70 32.46 9.61
CA PRO A 285 25.38 33.73 9.81
C PRO A 285 24.79 34.41 11.06
N ARG A 286 25.60 34.61 12.10
CA ARG A 286 25.27 35.55 13.17
C ARG A 286 25.41 36.96 12.62
N SER A 287 24.29 37.68 12.58
CA SER A 287 24.25 39.13 12.40
C SER A 287 24.94 39.81 13.59
N PRO A 288 25.80 40.84 13.37
CA PRO A 288 26.39 41.60 14.45
C PRO A 288 25.42 42.72 14.83
N ASN A 289 24.71 42.55 15.96
CA ASN A 289 24.05 43.67 16.61
C ASN A 289 24.51 43.77 18.07
N ASN A 290 25.21 44.87 18.33
CA ASN A 290 25.61 45.35 19.64
C ASN A 290 24.39 45.48 20.55
N THR A 291 24.40 44.82 21.70
CA THR A 291 23.72 45.29 22.92
C THR A 291 24.43 44.75 24.16
N PRO A 292 24.42 45.51 25.26
CA PRO A 292 25.32 45.31 26.38
C PRO A 292 24.85 44.23 27.36
N TYR A 293 25.84 43.73 28.11
CA TYR A 293 25.77 42.82 29.24
C TYR A 293 24.57 43.08 30.17
N VAL A 294 23.75 42.05 30.35
CA VAL A 294 22.91 41.86 31.54
C VAL A 294 23.06 40.39 31.96
N THR A 295 23.74 40.16 33.09
CA THR A 295 23.66 38.91 33.85
C THR A 295 22.30 38.82 34.53
N PRO A 296 21.71 37.62 34.64
CA PRO A 296 21.50 37.11 35.99
C PRO A 296 21.57 35.58 36.16
N ASN A 297 22.16 35.21 37.30
CA ASN A 297 21.80 34.18 38.27
C ASN A 297 21.26 32.79 37.85
N SER A 298 22.09 31.83 38.21
CA SER A 298 21.81 30.51 38.81
C SER A 298 20.43 30.26 39.42
N SER A 299 19.75 29.23 38.90
CA SER A 299 19.02 28.16 39.62
C SER A 299 18.53 27.18 38.54
N LEU A 300 19.09 25.97 38.38
CA LEU A 300 19.04 24.79 39.24
C LEU A 300 17.60 24.31 39.50
N SER A 301 17.09 23.50 38.56
CA SER A 301 16.07 22.49 38.85
C SER A 301 16.28 21.28 37.93
N VAL A 302 16.94 20.29 38.50
CA VAL A 302 17.05 18.92 38.02
C VAL A 302 15.65 18.29 38.12
N ILE A 303 15.06 17.91 36.99
CA ILE A 303 13.88 17.03 36.97
C ILE A 303 14.35 15.65 36.52
N GLY A 304 14.51 14.76 37.49
CA GLY A 304 14.86 13.36 37.30
C GLY A 304 13.69 12.57 36.72
N LEU A 305 13.98 11.76 35.70
CA LEU A 305 13.10 10.69 35.26
C LEU A 305 13.20 9.49 36.24
N PRO A 306 12.07 8.83 36.57
CA PRO A 306 12.09 7.62 37.38
C PRO A 306 12.62 6.42 36.56
N GLN A 307 13.60 5.72 37.14
CA GLN A 307 14.03 4.40 36.68
C GLN A 307 13.00 3.34 37.05
N PHE A 308 12.51 2.60 36.05
CA PHE A 308 11.74 1.37 36.27
C PHE A 308 12.70 0.24 36.67
N ARG A 309 12.66 -0.12 37.95
CA ARG A 309 13.34 -1.27 38.55
C ARG A 309 12.61 -2.56 38.15
N ARG A 310 13.37 -3.49 37.57
CA ARG A 310 12.96 -4.88 37.28
C ARG A 310 13.43 -5.72 38.48
N ASP A 311 12.49 -6.19 39.30
CA ASP A 311 12.74 -7.27 40.24
C ASP A 311 11.76 -8.41 39.87
N PHE A 312 12.31 -9.48 39.31
CA PHE A 312 11.64 -10.78 39.20
C PHE A 312 12.42 -11.70 40.14
N ASP A 313 11.84 -11.95 41.31
CA ASP A 313 12.35 -12.91 42.28
C ASP A 313 12.02 -14.34 41.82
N ILE A 314 13.04 -15.18 41.90
CA ILE A 314 12.98 -16.63 41.76
C ILE A 314 13.00 -17.19 43.19
N GLY A 315 11.98 -17.97 43.55
CA GLY A 315 12.10 -18.99 44.60
C GLY A 315 11.02 -18.97 45.68
N LYS A 316 10.00 -19.81 45.52
CA LYS A 316 9.87 -21.09 46.24
C LYS A 316 8.67 -21.88 45.71
#